data_AF-A0A7K6HJF2-F1
#
_entry.id   AF-A0A7K6HJF2-F1
#
_cell.length_a   1.000
_cell.length_b   1.000
_cell.length_c   1.000
_cell.angle_alpha   90.00
_cell.angle_beta   90.00
_cell.angle_gamma   90.00
#
_symmetry.space_group_name_H-M   'P 1'
#
loop_
_entity.id
_entity.type
_entity.pdbx_description
1 polymer ?
#
loop_
_entity_poly.entity_id
_entity_poly.type
_entity_poly.pdbx_seq_one_letter_code
_entity_poly.pdbx_strand_id
1 'polypeptide(L)'
;GQQVAIKKIPNAFDVVTNAKRTLRELKILKHFKHDNIIGIKDILRPTGPYGEFRSVYVVLDLMESDLHQIIHSAQPLTLEHVRYFLYQLLRGLKYIHSANVLHRDLKPSNLLVNENCELKIGDFGMARGLGADPRQAKAFLTEYVATRWYRAPELLLSLHRYTRAIDMWSVGCIFAEMLGRRQLFPGRNYV
;
A
#
# COMPACT_ATOMS: atom_id res chain seq x y z
N GLY A 1 12.47 21.94 14.08
CA GLY A 1 12.98 20.57 13.83
C GLY A 1 12.35 20.01 12.58
N GLN A 2 12.91 18.94 11.99
CA GLN A 2 12.33 18.29 10.81
C GLN A 2 11.01 17.58 11.17
N GLN A 3 9.96 17.78 10.37
CA GLN A 3 8.67 17.12 10.56
C GLN A 3 8.70 15.67 10.06
N VAL A 4 8.04 14.77 10.80
CA VAL A 4 8.00 13.32 10.56
C VAL A 4 6.68 12.72 11.00
N ALA A 5 6.30 11.57 10.42
CA ALA A 5 5.21 10.74 10.90
C ALA A 5 5.76 9.58 11.76
N ILE A 6 5.09 9.25 12.87
CA ILE A 6 5.45 8.10 13.72
C ILE A 6 4.31 7.09 13.69
N LYS A 7 4.50 5.97 12.99
CA LYS A 7 3.57 4.84 12.96
C LYS A 7 3.84 3.94 14.15
N LYS A 8 2.90 3.87 15.10
CA LYS A 8 2.90 2.87 16.18
C LYS A 8 2.18 1.61 15.69
N ILE A 9 2.85 0.47 15.78
CA ILE A 9 2.26 -0.86 15.56
C ILE A 9 2.14 -1.51 16.94
N PRO A 10 0.97 -1.38 17.61
CA PRO A 10 0.77 -1.95 18.94
C PRO A 10 0.72 -3.48 18.84
N ASN A 11 1.20 -4.15 19.88
CA ASN A 11 1.11 -5.62 20.02
C ASN A 11 1.55 -6.36 18.75
N ALA A 12 2.66 -5.91 18.14
CA ALA A 12 3.10 -6.29 16.81
C ALA A 12 3.38 -7.81 16.67
N PHE A 13 3.55 -8.50 17.79
CA PHE A 13 3.96 -9.91 17.88
C PHE A 13 2.84 -10.84 18.33
N ASP A 14 1.70 -10.33 18.78
CA ASP A 14 0.63 -11.14 19.38
C ASP A 14 -0.08 -12.03 18.34
N VAL A 15 -0.16 -11.56 17.09
CA VAL A 15 -0.80 -12.30 15.98
C VAL A 15 0.23 -12.60 14.88
N VAL A 16 0.46 -13.89 14.60
CA VAL A 16 1.48 -14.35 13.63
C VAL A 16 1.32 -13.72 12.24
N THR A 17 0.09 -13.52 11.77
CA THR A 17 -0.18 -12.90 10.46
C THR A 17 0.21 -11.42 10.45
N ASN A 18 -0.11 -10.67 11.51
CA ASN A 18 0.27 -9.27 11.67
C ASN A 18 1.79 -9.12 11.80
N ALA A 19 2.44 -9.96 12.62
CA ALA A 19 3.89 -9.97 12.76
C ALA A 19 4.61 -10.19 11.40
N LYS A 20 4.10 -11.14 10.59
CA LYS A 20 4.61 -11.38 9.23
C LYS A 20 4.39 -10.18 8.31
N ARG A 21 3.25 -9.49 8.39
CA ARG A 21 2.97 -8.26 7.62
C ARG A 21 3.92 -7.14 8.02
N THR A 22 4.10 -6.89 9.31
CA THR A 22 5.03 -5.87 9.83
C THR A 22 6.47 -6.15 9.39
N LEU A 23 6.96 -7.37 9.56
CA LEU A 23 8.32 -7.73 9.13
C LEU A 23 8.51 -7.52 7.62
N ARG A 24 7.50 -7.88 6.83
CA ARG A 24 7.53 -7.72 5.37
C ARG A 24 7.57 -6.26 4.96
N GLU A 25 6.68 -5.44 5.52
CA GLU A 25 6.62 -4.00 5.27
C GLU A 25 7.98 -3.36 5.58
N LEU A 26 8.56 -3.63 6.76
CA LEU A 26 9.86 -3.10 7.16
C LEU A 26 10.99 -3.53 6.22
N LYS A 27 11.04 -4.81 5.81
CA LYS A 27 12.07 -5.29 4.89
C LYS A 27 11.98 -4.63 3.51
N ILE A 28 10.78 -4.49 2.97
CA ILE A 28 10.55 -3.88 1.66
C ILE A 28 10.89 -2.39 1.70
N LEU A 29 10.38 -1.66 2.69
CA LEU A 29 10.61 -0.21 2.80
C LEU A 29 12.07 0.14 3.08
N LYS A 30 12.84 -0.71 3.77
CA LYS A 30 14.29 -0.54 3.91
C LYS A 30 15.06 -0.78 2.62
N HIS A 31 14.52 -1.57 1.70
CA HIS A 31 15.15 -1.87 0.42
C HIS A 31 14.88 -0.79 -0.63
N PHE A 32 13.66 -0.25 -0.66
CA PHE A 32 13.27 0.74 -1.64
C PHE A 32 13.81 2.15 -1.33
N LYS A 33 14.27 2.83 -2.37
CA LYS A 33 14.66 4.24 -2.36
C LYS A 33 14.11 4.91 -3.61
N HIS A 34 12.97 5.57 -3.48
CA HIS A 34 12.28 6.20 -4.59
C HIS A 34 11.31 7.27 -4.09
N ASP A 35 11.21 8.42 -4.77
CA ASP A 35 10.43 9.56 -4.28
C ASP A 35 8.94 9.26 -4.15
N ASN A 36 8.40 8.39 -5.00
CA ASN A 36 7.00 7.96 -5.00
C ASN A 36 6.73 6.68 -4.19
N ILE A 37 7.62 6.32 -3.26
CA ILE A 37 7.44 5.23 -2.29
C ILE A 37 7.71 5.81 -0.90
N ILE A 38 6.91 5.45 0.10
CA ILE A 38 7.11 5.95 1.46
C ILE A 38 8.48 5.51 2.02
N GLY A 39 9.27 6.45 2.55
CA GLY A 39 10.58 6.15 3.12
C GLY A 39 10.53 5.88 4.62
N ILE A 40 11.30 4.90 5.10
CA ILE A 40 11.63 4.79 6.53
C ILE A 40 12.80 5.73 6.84
N LYS A 41 12.56 6.67 7.75
CA LYS A 41 13.59 7.57 8.29
C LYS A 41 14.31 6.94 9.49
N ASP A 42 13.57 6.29 10.37
CA ASP A 42 14.11 5.63 11.56
C ASP A 42 13.17 4.52 12.07
N ILE A 43 13.70 3.63 12.91
CA ILE A 43 12.93 2.63 13.66
C ILE A 43 13.40 2.70 15.11
N LEU A 44 12.49 3.08 16.01
CA LEU A 44 12.87 3.28 17.40
C LEU A 44 13.29 1.96 18.03
N ARG A 45 14.42 2.00 18.75
CA ARG A 45 14.91 0.85 19.51
C ARG A 45 14.02 0.64 20.75
N PRO A 46 13.82 -0.61 21.18
CA PRO A 46 13.16 -0.88 22.45
C PRO A 46 13.89 -0.15 23.58
N THR A 47 13.15 0.54 24.44
CA THR A 47 13.70 1.31 25.57
C THR A 47 13.81 0.51 26.87
N GLY A 48 13.18 -0.67 26.93
CA GLY A 48 13.15 -1.55 28.09
C GLY A 48 13.66 -2.98 27.79
N PRO A 49 13.52 -3.91 28.75
CA PRO A 49 13.90 -5.30 28.58
C PRO A 49 13.22 -5.96 27.38
N TYR A 50 13.90 -6.92 26.75
CA TYR A 50 13.39 -7.61 25.56
C TYR A 50 12.00 -8.25 25.77
N GLY A 51 11.72 -8.80 26.96
CA GLY A 51 10.44 -9.43 27.28
C GLY A 51 9.24 -8.46 27.31
N GLU A 52 9.49 -7.15 27.44
CA GLU A 52 8.45 -6.11 27.49
C GLU A 52 8.22 -5.45 26.11
N PHE A 53 9.02 -5.81 25.11
CA PHE A 53 8.91 -5.22 23.79
C PHE A 53 7.65 -5.72 23.06
N ARG A 54 6.59 -4.90 23.08
CA ARG A 54 5.28 -5.22 22.46
C ARG A 54 4.95 -4.40 21.24
N SER A 55 5.46 -3.16 21.15
CA SER A 55 5.06 -2.20 20.12
C SER A 55 6.27 -1.77 19.29
N VAL A 56 6.11 -1.77 17.96
CA VAL A 56 7.12 -1.25 17.02
C VAL A 56 6.76 0.18 16.65
N TYR A 57 7.75 1.08 16.64
CA TYR A 57 7.59 2.47 16.24
C TYR A 57 8.46 2.75 15.01
N VAL A 58 7.83 3.17 13.93
CA VAL A 58 8.48 3.44 12.65
C VAL A 58 8.33 4.93 12.34
N VAL A 59 9.45 5.60 12.08
CA VAL A 59 9.49 7.01 11.68
C VAL A 59 9.52 7.07 10.15
N LEU A 60 8.59 7.81 9.56
CA LEU A 60 8.34 7.89 8.12
C LEU A 60 8.37 9.36 7.65
N ASP A 61 8.36 9.55 6.33
CA ASP A 61 8.00 10.86 5.75
C ASP A 61 6.61 11.29 6.26
N LEU A 62 6.47 12.58 6.59
CA LEU A 62 5.17 13.14 6.92
C LEU A 62 4.40 13.35 5.61
N MET A 63 3.19 12.80 5.56
CA MET A 63 2.23 12.99 4.47
C MET A 63 0.91 13.41 5.12
N GLU A 64 0.42 14.60 4.80
CA GLU A 64 -0.71 15.22 5.51
C GLU A 64 -2.05 14.54 5.20
N SER A 65 -2.16 13.89 4.04
CA SER A 65 -3.39 13.27 3.56
C SER A 65 -3.12 11.99 2.78
N ASP A 66 -4.19 11.42 2.24
CA ASP A 66 -4.16 10.33 1.28
C ASP A 66 -5.10 10.65 0.11
N LEU A 67 -4.93 9.91 -0.99
CA LEU A 67 -5.70 10.16 -2.19
C LEU A 67 -7.20 9.87 -2.01
N HIS A 68 -7.58 9.00 -1.05
CA HIS A 68 -9.00 8.78 -0.74
C HIS A 68 -9.63 10.06 -0.19
N GLN A 69 -9.01 10.70 0.79
CA GLN A 69 -9.49 11.97 1.34
C GLN A 69 -9.58 13.06 0.27
N ILE A 70 -8.58 13.15 -0.62
CA ILE A 70 -8.60 14.13 -1.71
C ILE A 70 -9.79 13.87 -2.65
N ILE A 71 -9.95 12.64 -3.14
CA ILE A 71 -11.02 12.28 -4.09
C ILE A 71 -12.41 12.57 -3.51
N HIS A 72 -12.65 12.25 -2.24
CA HIS A 72 -13.98 12.32 -1.61
C HIS A 72 -14.27 13.62 -0.85
N SER A 73 -13.33 14.57 -0.85
CA SER A 73 -13.54 15.90 -0.26
C SER A 73 -14.18 16.90 -1.25
N ALA A 74 -14.46 18.11 -0.76
CA ALA A 74 -14.86 19.24 -1.61
C ALA A 74 -13.65 19.92 -2.31
N GLN A 75 -12.42 19.48 -2.07
CA GLN A 75 -11.24 20.08 -2.68
C GLN A 75 -11.26 19.92 -4.21
N PRO A 76 -10.85 20.94 -4.99
CA PRO A 76 -10.77 20.82 -6.44
C PRO A 76 -9.82 19.69 -6.87
N LEU A 77 -10.30 18.81 -7.76
CA LEU A 77 -9.49 17.75 -8.37
C LEU A 77 -9.60 17.87 -9.89
N THR A 78 -8.77 18.72 -10.48
CA THR A 78 -8.76 18.97 -11.92
C THR A 78 -8.10 17.84 -12.70
N LEU A 79 -8.30 17.78 -14.02
CA LEU A 79 -7.62 16.78 -14.87
C LEU A 79 -6.09 16.84 -14.80
N GLU A 80 -5.52 18.00 -14.53
CA GLU A 80 -4.07 18.17 -14.30
C GLU A 80 -3.63 17.45 -13.02
N HIS A 81 -4.40 17.56 -11.93
CA HIS A 81 -4.14 16.80 -10.71
C HIS A 81 -4.25 15.30 -10.96
N VAL A 82 -5.29 14.85 -11.68
CA VAL A 82 -5.46 13.44 -12.04
C VAL A 82 -4.27 12.92 -12.84
N ARG A 83 -3.83 13.68 -13.86
CA ARG A 83 -2.64 13.35 -14.67
C ARG A 83 -1.39 13.25 -13.80
N TYR A 84 -1.19 14.21 -12.90
CA TYR A 84 0.00 14.27 -12.06
C TYR A 84 0.05 13.14 -11.02
N PHE A 85 -1.06 12.85 -10.34
CA PHE A 85 -1.14 11.72 -9.41
C PHE A 85 -0.97 10.38 -10.12
N LEU A 86 -1.60 10.20 -11.28
CA LEU A 86 -1.46 8.97 -12.07
C LEU A 86 -0.02 8.76 -12.54
N TYR A 87 0.65 9.83 -12.99
CA TYR A 87 2.07 9.79 -13.36
C TYR A 87 2.95 9.34 -12.19
N GLN A 88 2.79 9.95 -11.01
CA GLN A 88 3.58 9.62 -9.82
C GLN A 88 3.35 8.18 -9.34
N LEU A 89 2.09 7.72 -9.36
CA LEU A 89 1.72 6.33 -9.06
C LEU A 89 2.42 5.36 -10.02
N LEU A 90 2.35 5.60 -11.33
CA LEU A 90 2.99 4.74 -12.33
C LEU A 90 4.52 4.78 -12.25
N ARG A 91 5.11 5.94 -11.92
CA ARG A 91 6.57 6.07 -11.71
C ARG A 91 7.03 5.21 -10.54
N GLY A 92 6.34 5.28 -9.39
CA GLY A 92 6.61 4.44 -8.23
C GLY A 92 6.38 2.95 -8.53
N LEU A 93 5.30 2.61 -9.22
CA LEU A 93 4.94 1.23 -9.52
C LEU A 93 5.94 0.58 -10.49
N LYS A 94 6.46 1.32 -11.48
CA LYS A 94 7.55 0.86 -12.36
C LYS A 94 8.76 0.40 -11.55
N TYR A 95 9.16 1.16 -10.52
CA TYR A 95 10.28 0.82 -9.64
C TYR A 95 9.99 -0.42 -8.79
N ILE A 96 8.79 -0.52 -8.22
CA ILE A 96 8.37 -1.70 -7.43
C ILE A 96 8.38 -2.97 -8.30
N HIS A 97 7.84 -2.86 -9.52
CA HIS A 97 7.70 -3.98 -10.46
C HIS A 97 9.02 -4.45 -11.07
N SER A 98 9.98 -3.55 -11.27
CA SER A 98 11.33 -3.91 -11.73
C SER A 98 12.12 -4.67 -10.65
N ALA A 99 11.81 -4.45 -9.37
CA ALA A 99 12.33 -5.23 -8.25
C ALA A 99 11.59 -6.58 -8.03
N ASN A 100 10.75 -7.00 -8.99
CA ASN A 100 9.94 -8.22 -8.91
C ASN A 100 9.00 -8.27 -7.68
N VAL A 101 8.55 -7.12 -7.19
CA VAL A 101 7.55 -7.02 -6.12
C VAL A 101 6.19 -6.67 -6.71
N LEU A 102 5.13 -7.28 -6.17
CA LEU A 102 3.74 -6.93 -6.39
C LEU A 102 3.19 -6.25 -5.14
N HIS A 103 2.48 -5.13 -5.27
CA HIS A 103 1.90 -4.42 -4.13
C HIS A 103 0.66 -5.15 -3.58
N ARG A 104 -0.23 -5.61 -4.47
CA ARG A 104 -1.45 -6.41 -4.22
C ARG A 104 -2.58 -5.74 -3.44
N ASP A 105 -2.35 -4.57 -2.85
CA ASP A 105 -3.38 -3.79 -2.14
C ASP A 105 -3.32 -2.30 -2.49
N LEU A 106 -3.17 -1.97 -3.77
CA LEU A 106 -3.26 -0.57 -4.22
C LEU A 106 -4.72 -0.10 -4.13
N LYS A 107 -4.92 1.00 -3.42
CA LYS A 107 -6.20 1.70 -3.24
C LYS A 107 -5.90 3.15 -2.83
N PRO A 108 -6.84 4.11 -3.00
CA PRO A 108 -6.57 5.52 -2.75
C PRO A 108 -6.04 5.82 -1.34
N SER A 109 -6.51 5.11 -0.31
CA SER A 109 -6.04 5.31 1.09
C SER A 109 -4.62 4.80 1.34
N ASN A 110 -4.05 4.00 0.43
CA ASN A 110 -2.65 3.55 0.50
C ASN A 110 -1.72 4.45 -0.35
N LEU A 111 -2.26 5.50 -0.97
CA LEU A 111 -1.52 6.49 -1.75
C LEU A 111 -1.49 7.79 -0.94
N LEU A 112 -0.41 7.99 -0.21
CA LEU A 112 -0.23 9.14 0.66
C LEU A 112 0.10 10.38 -0.17
N VAL A 113 -0.46 11.53 0.19
CA VAL A 113 -0.29 12.80 -0.52
C VAL A 113 0.04 13.91 0.46
N ASN A 114 0.98 14.78 0.08
CA ASN A 114 1.34 15.96 0.86
C ASN A 114 0.87 17.27 0.23
N GLU A 115 1.07 18.38 0.93
CA GLU A 115 0.68 19.74 0.49
C GLU A 115 1.32 20.15 -0.85
N ASN A 116 2.48 19.57 -1.20
CA ASN A 116 3.18 19.82 -2.46
C ASN A 116 2.66 18.95 -3.63
N CYS A 117 1.53 18.26 -3.44
CA CYS A 117 0.98 17.27 -4.37
C CYS A 117 1.94 16.11 -4.68
N GLU A 118 2.89 15.81 -3.80
CA GLU A 118 3.74 14.63 -3.93
C GLU A 118 2.97 13.40 -3.48
N LEU A 119 3.00 12.35 -4.29
CA LEU A 119 2.34 11.08 -4.01
C LEU A 119 3.37 10.01 -3.68
N LYS A 120 3.16 9.31 -2.56
CA LYS A 120 3.96 8.17 -2.11
C LYS A 120 3.11 6.92 -1.90
N ILE A 121 3.50 5.82 -2.53
CA ILE A 121 2.89 4.50 -2.32
C ILE A 121 3.30 3.98 -0.94
N GLY A 122 2.32 3.59 -0.12
CA GLY A 122 2.51 3.01 1.21
C GLY A 122 1.78 1.69 1.43
N ASP A 123 1.93 1.11 2.63
CA ASP A 123 1.35 -0.16 3.05
C ASP A 123 1.75 -1.39 2.20
N PHE A 124 3.00 -1.83 2.39
CA PHE A 124 3.55 -3.04 1.77
C PHE A 124 3.24 -4.31 2.57
N GLY A 125 2.29 -4.28 3.51
CA GLY A 125 1.93 -5.43 4.33
C GLY A 125 1.44 -6.61 3.48
N MET A 126 0.80 -6.33 2.34
CA MET A 126 0.22 -7.34 1.43
C MET A 126 1.13 -7.73 0.26
N ALA A 127 2.26 -7.04 0.11
CA ALA A 127 3.15 -7.20 -1.03
C ALA A 127 3.78 -8.60 -1.10
N ARG A 128 4.15 -9.08 -2.29
CA ARG A 128 4.82 -10.39 -2.50
C ARG A 128 5.78 -10.34 -3.68
N GLY A 129 6.77 -11.23 -3.70
CA GLY A 129 7.63 -11.42 -4.86
C GLY A 129 6.92 -12.14 -6.01
N LEU A 130 7.25 -11.81 -7.26
CA LEU A 130 6.90 -12.60 -8.44
C LEU A 130 7.50 -14.00 -8.33
N GLY A 131 6.73 -15.05 -8.66
CA GLY A 131 7.20 -16.44 -8.60
C GLY A 131 7.29 -17.02 -7.19
N ALA A 132 6.62 -16.42 -6.20
CA ALA A 132 6.46 -17.03 -4.88
C ALA A 132 5.90 -18.45 -5.00
N ASP A 133 6.50 -19.40 -4.27
CA ASP A 133 6.23 -20.84 -4.30
C ASP A 133 4.72 -21.15 -4.44
N PRO A 134 4.29 -22.05 -5.34
CA PRO A 134 2.90 -22.50 -5.44
C PRO A 134 2.29 -22.95 -4.09
N ARG A 135 3.08 -23.39 -3.11
CA ARG A 135 2.64 -23.67 -1.74
C ARG A 135 2.24 -22.43 -0.96
N GLN A 136 2.79 -21.26 -1.32
CA GLN A 136 2.32 -19.94 -0.87
C GLN A 136 1.03 -19.51 -1.56
N ALA A 137 0.55 -20.18 -2.64
CA ALA A 137 -0.77 -19.92 -3.25
C ALA A 137 -1.89 -19.98 -2.20
N LYS A 138 -1.80 -20.90 -1.23
CA LYS A 138 -2.73 -20.95 -0.08
C LYS A 138 -2.68 -19.70 0.81
N ALA A 139 -1.54 -19.01 0.89
CA ALA A 139 -1.45 -17.72 1.58
C ALA A 139 -2.11 -16.57 0.80
N PHE A 140 -2.28 -16.69 -0.53
CA PHE A 140 -3.12 -15.77 -1.32
C PHE A 140 -4.60 -15.94 -0.94
N LEU A 141 -5.01 -17.15 -0.57
CA LEU A 141 -6.38 -17.49 -0.18
C LEU A 141 -6.73 -17.14 1.28
N THR A 142 -5.79 -16.78 2.15
CA THR A 142 -6.12 -16.44 3.56
C THR A 142 -6.32 -14.95 3.80
N GLU A 143 -6.06 -14.11 2.80
CA GLU A 143 -6.12 -12.64 2.86
C GLU A 143 -7.47 -12.06 2.40
N TYR A 144 -8.53 -12.88 2.24
CA TYR A 144 -9.83 -12.50 1.66
C TYR A 144 -10.60 -11.40 2.41
N VAL A 145 -10.23 -11.07 3.64
CA VAL A 145 -10.95 -10.11 4.49
C VAL A 145 -10.45 -8.67 4.24
N ALA A 146 -10.72 -8.11 3.05
CA ALA A 146 -10.56 -6.67 2.80
C ALA A 146 -11.39 -6.21 1.58
N THR A 147 -11.48 -4.89 1.41
CA THR A 147 -12.19 -4.19 0.33
C THR A 147 -11.81 -4.74 -1.05
N ARG A 148 -12.77 -5.37 -1.74
CA ARG A 148 -12.56 -6.01 -3.07
C ARG A 148 -12.52 -5.03 -4.24
N TRP A 149 -12.88 -3.77 -4.03
CA TRP A 149 -13.18 -2.81 -5.11
C TRP A 149 -12.02 -2.56 -6.08
N TYR A 150 -10.78 -2.78 -5.64
CA TYR A 150 -9.56 -2.60 -6.44
C TYR A 150 -8.87 -3.92 -6.75
N ARG A 151 -9.44 -5.07 -6.39
CA ARG A 151 -8.83 -6.38 -6.62
C ARG A 151 -9.04 -6.84 -8.06
N ALA A 152 -7.96 -7.29 -8.68
CA ALA A 152 -7.99 -7.84 -10.03
C ALA A 152 -8.84 -9.14 -10.12
N PRO A 153 -9.52 -9.40 -11.25
CA PRO A 153 -10.35 -10.59 -11.43
C PRO A 153 -9.59 -11.90 -11.18
N GLU A 154 -8.33 -12.01 -11.58
CA GLU A 154 -7.50 -13.18 -11.37
C GLU A 154 -7.21 -13.47 -9.89
N LEU A 155 -7.21 -12.44 -9.03
CA LEU A 155 -7.14 -12.60 -7.58
C LEU A 155 -8.47 -13.07 -7.00
N LEU A 156 -9.58 -12.55 -7.52
CA LEU A 156 -10.93 -12.94 -7.06
C LEU A 156 -11.23 -14.40 -7.43
N LEU A 157 -10.89 -14.78 -8.67
CA LEU A 157 -11.17 -16.10 -9.24
C LEU A 157 -10.06 -17.12 -8.98
N SER A 158 -9.00 -16.75 -8.25
CA SER A 158 -7.86 -17.64 -7.94
C SER A 158 -7.25 -18.32 -9.17
N LEU A 159 -7.01 -17.57 -10.25
CA LEU A 159 -6.55 -18.13 -11.53
C LEU A 159 -5.07 -18.58 -11.53
N HIS A 160 -4.41 -18.68 -10.37
CA HIS A 160 -3.03 -19.15 -10.14
C HIS A 160 -1.92 -18.48 -10.99
N ARG A 161 -2.25 -17.44 -11.77
CA ARG A 161 -1.35 -16.69 -12.65
C ARG A 161 -1.30 -15.23 -12.19
N TYR A 162 -0.50 -15.00 -11.15
CA TYR A 162 -0.36 -13.67 -10.56
C TYR A 162 0.84 -12.94 -11.17
N THR A 163 0.57 -11.80 -11.80
CA THR A 163 1.59 -10.98 -12.46
C THR A 163 1.48 -9.54 -12.02
N ARG A 164 2.36 -8.68 -12.56
CA ARG A 164 2.31 -7.22 -12.41
C ARG A 164 0.96 -6.61 -12.85
N ALA A 165 0.21 -7.31 -13.71
CA ALA A 165 -1.10 -6.87 -14.19
C ALA A 165 -2.14 -6.67 -13.08
N ILE A 166 -1.99 -7.37 -11.94
CA ILE A 166 -2.89 -7.23 -10.79
C ILE A 166 -2.86 -5.79 -10.26
N ASP A 167 -1.67 -5.23 -10.09
CA ASP A 167 -1.52 -3.86 -9.60
C ASP A 167 -2.04 -2.86 -10.65
N MET A 168 -1.89 -3.18 -11.94
CA MET A 168 -2.42 -2.35 -13.04
C MET A 168 -3.95 -2.31 -13.08
N TRP A 169 -4.62 -3.39 -12.70
CA TRP A 169 -6.08 -3.36 -12.49
C TRP A 169 -6.46 -2.35 -11.41
N SER A 170 -5.79 -2.41 -10.25
CA SER A 170 -6.03 -1.46 -9.16
C SER A 170 -5.78 -0.02 -9.60
N VAL A 171 -4.72 0.24 -10.38
CA VAL A 171 -4.46 1.55 -10.99
C VAL A 171 -5.62 2.01 -11.85
N GLY A 172 -6.20 1.13 -12.68
CA GLY A 172 -7.37 1.45 -13.50
C GLY A 172 -8.59 1.85 -12.67
N CYS A 173 -8.87 1.12 -11.58
CA CYS A 173 -9.93 1.47 -10.65
C CYS A 173 -9.69 2.83 -9.97
N ILE A 174 -8.46 3.09 -9.51
CA ILE A 174 -8.07 4.37 -8.89
C ILE A 174 -8.17 5.53 -9.89
N PHE A 175 -7.75 5.31 -11.13
CA PHE A 175 -7.84 6.34 -12.18
C PHE A 175 -9.30 6.70 -12.49
N ALA A 176 -10.16 5.70 -12.66
CA ALA A 176 -11.59 5.94 -12.86
C ALA A 176 -12.24 6.65 -11.65
N GLU A 177 -11.81 6.31 -10.43
CA GLU A 177 -12.31 6.95 -9.21
C GLU A 177 -11.84 8.40 -9.07
N MET A 178 -10.61 8.73 -9.49
CA MET A 178 -10.16 10.13 -9.58
C MET A 178 -10.99 10.94 -10.59
N LEU A 179 -11.32 10.35 -11.75
CA LEU A 179 -12.12 11.02 -12.78
C LEU A 179 -13.58 11.22 -12.36
N GLY A 180 -14.18 10.20 -11.73
CA GLY A 180 -15.60 10.19 -11.38
C GLY A 180 -15.92 10.65 -9.96
N ARG A 181 -14.89 10.86 -9.12
CA ARG A 181 -15.00 11.11 -7.66
C ARG A 181 -15.90 10.13 -6.91
N ARG A 182 -15.94 8.89 -7.40
CA ARG A 182 -16.72 7.78 -6.84
C ARG A 182 -16.08 6.46 -7.24
N GLN A 183 -16.21 5.44 -6.39
CA GLN A 183 -15.65 4.13 -6.68
C GLN A 183 -16.20 3.55 -7.99
N LEU A 184 -15.34 2.92 -8.79
CA LEU A 184 -15.74 2.29 -10.05
C LEU A 184 -16.58 1.01 -9.83
N PHE A 185 -16.11 0.13 -8.93
CA PHE A 185 -16.77 -1.15 -8.64
C PHE A 185 -17.02 -1.34 -7.14
N PRO A 186 -17.95 -0.58 -6.52
CA PRO A 186 -18.29 -0.71 -5.12
C PRO A 186 -19.17 -1.95 -4.88
N GLY A 187 -18.55 -3.14 -4.94
CA GLY A 187 -19.21 -4.40 -4.65
C GLY A 187 -19.85 -4.39 -3.25
N ARG A 188 -21.13 -4.75 -3.17
CA ARG A 188 -21.93 -4.75 -1.94
C ARG A 188 -21.89 -6.09 -1.18
N ASN A 189 -21.45 -7.17 -1.81
CA ASN A 189 -21.51 -8.54 -1.28
C ASN A 189 -20.15 -9.27 -1.32
N TYR A 190 -20.06 -10.34 -0.51
CA TYR A 190 -18.84 -11.12 -0.25
C TYR A 190 -18.57 -12.30 -1.21
N VAL A 191 -19.45 -12.54 -2.19
CA VAL A 191 -19.36 -13.70 -3.10
C VAL A 191 -18.34 -13.45 -4.19
#